data_AF-A0A3P7F318-F1
#
_entry.id   AF-A0A3P7F318-F1
#
_cell.length_a   1.000
_cell.length_b   1.000
_cell.length_c   1.000
_cell.angle_alpha   90.00
_cell.angle_beta   90.00
_cell.angle_gamma   90.00
#
_symmetry.space_group_name_H-M   'P 1'
#
loop_
_entity.id
_entity.type
_entity.pdbx_description
1 polymer ?
#
loop_
_entity_poly.entity_id
_entity_poly.type
_entity_poly.pdbx_seq_one_letter_code
_entity_poly.pdbx_strand_id
1 'polypeptide(L)'
;MNAKLLGARERNSSAYIKIKTNRKRRKVIDKSSSNISSQTNFGVEHVEDTLIIPIEVEITKKRGLYATVDLLDFGLIRSGDKSSELMLEIVSTLEKGVEIESLYLEGNEKPSGIYMEFASKPPISVKCGARQQPGASKAIAKVIFDTKLLRINEEGPKLVRYKGRIVAESRSGTYNVTIPYTAQVYYG
;
A
#
# COMPACT_ATOMS: atom_id res chain seq x y z
N MET A 1 -12.76 11.34 12.07
CA MET A 1 -12.39 11.74 10.70
C MET A 1 -13.12 10.79 9.76
N ASN A 2 -13.90 11.31 8.80
CA ASN A 2 -14.65 10.46 7.88
C ASN A 2 -14.19 10.73 6.44
N ALA A 3 -13.82 9.67 5.71
CA ALA A 3 -13.46 9.74 4.29
C ALA A 3 -14.48 8.95 3.45
N LYS A 4 -14.87 9.49 2.29
CA LYS A 4 -15.69 8.79 1.30
C LYS A 4 -15.09 8.95 -0.09
N LEU A 5 -15.02 7.87 -0.86
CA LEU A 5 -14.72 7.90 -2.29
C LEU A 5 -16.01 8.09 -3.08
N LEU A 6 -16.03 9.08 -3.97
CA LEU A 6 -17.14 9.41 -4.86
C LEU A 6 -16.64 9.30 -6.28
N GLY A 7 -17.18 8.38 -7.08
CA GLY A 7 -16.74 8.20 -8.47
C GLY A 7 -17.80 7.46 -9.27
N ALA A 8 -17.66 7.49 -10.61
CA ALA A 8 -18.46 6.63 -11.46
C ALA A 8 -18.09 5.16 -11.20
N ARG A 9 -19.06 4.25 -11.32
CA ARG A 9 -18.83 2.81 -11.04
C ARG A 9 -18.37 2.03 -12.27
N GLU A 10 -18.71 2.49 -13.47
CA GLU A 10 -18.61 1.70 -14.70
C GLU A 10 -17.84 2.38 -15.84
N ARG A 11 -17.33 3.59 -15.60
CA ARG A 11 -16.56 4.36 -16.56
C ARG A 11 -15.36 4.99 -15.89
N ASN A 12 -14.25 5.06 -16.62
CA ASN A 12 -13.10 5.87 -16.23
C ASN A 12 -13.58 7.33 -16.12
N SER A 13 -13.56 7.89 -14.93
CA SER A 13 -13.79 9.31 -14.69
C SER A 13 -13.02 9.73 -13.45
N SER A 14 -12.85 11.04 -13.27
CA SER A 14 -12.37 11.57 -12.01
C SER A 14 -13.27 11.08 -10.87
N ALA A 15 -12.66 10.52 -9.84
CA ALA A 15 -13.26 10.27 -8.55
C ALA A 15 -12.77 11.33 -7.56
N TYR A 16 -13.41 11.40 -6.40
CA TYR A 16 -13.10 12.37 -5.37
C TYR A 16 -13.06 11.67 -4.01
N ILE A 17 -12.01 11.91 -3.24
CA ILE A 17 -12.01 11.59 -1.82
C ILE A 17 -12.48 12.83 -1.06
N LYS A 18 -13.64 12.71 -0.41
CA LYS A 18 -14.18 13.71 0.50
C LYS A 18 -13.77 13.35 1.93
N ILE A 19 -12.91 14.17 2.53
CA ILE A 19 -12.44 14.03 3.91
C ILE A 19 -13.12 15.09 4.77
N LYS A 20 -13.92 14.66 5.74
CA LYS A 20 -14.54 15.53 6.74
C LYS A 20 -13.79 15.44 8.07
N THR A 21 -13.39 16.58 8.59
CA THR A 21 -12.76 16.73 9.91
C THR A 21 -13.57 17.71 10.76
N ASN A 22 -13.88 17.30 11.98
CA ASN A 22 -14.47 18.18 12.99
C ASN A 22 -13.32 18.78 13.80
N ARG A 23 -12.84 19.96 13.39
CA ARG A 23 -11.91 20.74 14.21
C ARG A 23 -12.72 21.71 15.07
N LYS A 24 -12.59 21.57 16.39
CA LYS A 24 -13.04 22.60 17.32
C LYS A 24 -12.08 23.78 17.21
N ARG A 25 -12.44 24.81 16.44
CA ARG A 25 -11.70 26.07 16.48
C ARG A 25 -12.07 26.79 17.77
N ARG A 26 -11.09 27.09 18.62
CA ARG A 26 -11.26 28.04 19.72
C ARG A 26 -11.28 29.44 19.10
N LYS A 27 -12.42 30.12 19.19
CA LYS A 27 -12.54 31.55 18.90
C LYS A 27 -11.71 32.29 19.97
N VAL A 28 -10.57 32.85 19.59
CA VAL A 28 -9.90 33.87 20.40
C VAL A 28 -10.65 35.16 20.10
N ILE A 29 -11.44 35.63 21.05
CA ILE A 29 -12.10 36.93 20.96
C ILE A 29 -11.02 37.98 21.22
N ASP A 30 -10.69 38.77 20.19
CA ASP A 30 -9.88 39.97 20.36
C ASP A 30 -10.61 40.94 21.30
N LYS A 31 -10.04 41.13 22.49
CA LYS A 31 -10.43 42.20 23.43
C LYS A 31 -9.90 43.53 22.90
N SER A 32 -10.52 44.08 21.85
CA SER A 32 -10.39 45.49 21.52
C SER A 32 -11.75 46.12 21.23
N SER A 33 -12.68 45.97 22.17
CA SER A 33 -13.87 46.81 22.24
C SER A 33 -14.33 46.91 23.69
N SER A 34 -14.31 48.15 24.15
CA SER A 34 -14.70 48.71 25.44
C SER A 34 -15.99 48.16 26.04
N ASN A 35 -15.93 47.95 27.37
CA ASN A 35 -16.99 48.11 28.38
C ASN A 35 -18.43 47.75 28.00
N ILE A 36 -18.94 46.62 28.52
CA ILE A 36 -20.15 46.50 29.37
C ILE A 36 -20.53 45.01 29.53
N SER A 37 -20.56 44.57 30.79
CA SER A 37 -21.31 43.46 31.42
C SER A 37 -21.57 42.11 30.69
N SER A 38 -21.16 41.05 31.39
CA SER A 38 -21.93 39.80 31.60
C SER A 38 -22.01 38.74 30.49
N GLN A 39 -21.61 37.51 30.86
CA GLN A 39 -21.77 36.22 30.18
C GLN A 39 -20.82 35.93 29.02
N THR A 40 -19.64 35.40 29.37
CA THR A 40 -18.79 34.64 28.46
C THR A 40 -19.44 33.30 28.12
N ASN A 41 -20.35 33.30 27.15
CA ASN A 41 -20.79 32.07 26.48
C ASN A 41 -19.64 31.59 25.60
N PHE A 42 -18.90 30.57 26.07
CA PHE A 42 -17.95 29.81 25.26
C PHE A 42 -18.72 29.00 24.20
N GLY A 43 -19.16 29.67 23.14
CA GLY A 43 -19.74 29.02 21.96
C GLY A 43 -18.68 28.18 21.27
N VAL A 44 -18.79 26.86 21.38
CA VAL A 44 -18.01 25.92 20.58
C VAL A 44 -18.62 25.89 19.18
N GLU A 45 -18.13 26.73 18.28
CA GLU A 45 -18.46 26.63 16.85
C GLU A 45 -17.82 25.35 16.29
N HIS A 46 -18.66 24.38 15.96
CA HIS A 46 -18.28 23.18 15.22
C HIS A 46 -18.11 23.56 13.75
N VAL A 47 -16.87 23.87 13.36
CA VAL A 47 -16.55 24.08 11.94
C VAL A 47 -16.26 22.70 11.31
N GLU A 48 -17.16 22.26 10.43
CA GLU A 48 -16.91 21.09 9.58
C GLU A 48 -15.95 21.48 8.46
N ASP A 49 -14.65 21.24 8.65
CA ASP A 49 -13.67 21.40 7.58
C ASP A 49 -13.78 20.19 6.63
N THR A 50 -14.10 20.44 5.36
CA THR A 50 -14.18 19.41 4.31
C THR A 50 -13.08 19.62 3.28
N LEU A 51 -12.20 18.63 3.11
CA LEU A 51 -11.22 18.58 2.03
C LEU A 51 -11.74 17.65 0.92
N ILE A 52 -11.70 18.10 -0.33
CA ILE A 52 -12.07 17.30 -1.50
C ILE A 52 -10.83 17.15 -2.37
N ILE A 53 -10.41 15.91 -2.60
CA ILE A 53 -9.22 15.60 -3.39
C ILE A 53 -9.67 14.90 -4.68
N PRO A 54 -9.47 15.48 -5.87
CA PRO A 54 -9.70 14.79 -7.13
C PRO A 54 -8.65 13.71 -7.34
N ILE A 55 -9.08 12.53 -7.77
CA ILE A 55 -8.23 11.37 -8.03
C ILE A 55 -8.68 10.75 -9.34
N GLU A 56 -7.74 10.44 -10.22
CA GLU A 56 -8.03 9.68 -11.43
C GLU A 56 -8.17 8.20 -11.08
N VAL A 57 -9.28 7.59 -11.49
CA VAL A 57 -9.55 6.17 -11.24
C VAL A 57 -9.82 5.49 -12.57
N GLU A 58 -9.04 4.46 -12.85
CA GLU A 58 -9.28 3.55 -13.97
C GLU A 58 -10.14 2.37 -13.49
N ILE A 59 -11.29 2.19 -14.14
CA ILE A 59 -12.19 1.07 -13.89
C ILE A 59 -11.97 0.04 -14.98
N THR A 60 -11.16 -0.97 -14.66
CA THR A 60 -10.92 -2.09 -15.55
C THR A 60 -11.84 -3.25 -15.23
N LYS A 61 -12.49 -3.80 -16.27
CA LYS A 61 -13.19 -5.10 -16.20
C LYS A 61 -12.26 -6.26 -16.54
N LYS A 62 -10.95 -6.00 -16.69
CA LYS A 62 -9.97 -7.03 -17.00
C LYS A 62 -9.94 -8.04 -15.85
N ARG A 63 -10.10 -9.32 -16.19
CA ARG A 63 -9.94 -10.40 -15.23
C ARG A 63 -8.48 -10.75 -15.11
N GLY A 64 -8.04 -11.00 -13.89
CA GLY A 64 -6.64 -11.28 -13.61
C GLY A 64 -6.35 -11.47 -12.14
N LEU A 65 -5.06 -11.54 -11.85
CA LEU A 65 -4.50 -11.53 -10.52
C LEU A 65 -4.03 -10.11 -10.20
N TYR A 66 -4.33 -9.67 -8.98
CA TYR A 66 -4.00 -8.33 -8.50
C TYR A 66 -3.37 -8.43 -7.12
N ALA A 67 -2.34 -7.65 -6.87
CA ALA A 67 -1.82 -7.50 -5.52
C ALA A 67 -2.79 -6.65 -4.69
N THR A 68 -2.85 -6.90 -3.39
CA THR A 68 -3.62 -6.06 -2.47
C THR A 68 -2.92 -4.75 -2.14
N VAL A 69 -1.63 -4.66 -2.44
CA VAL A 69 -0.77 -3.49 -2.22
C VAL A 69 -0.07 -3.09 -3.51
N ASP A 70 0.07 -1.78 -3.71
CA ASP A 70 0.73 -1.23 -4.89
C ASP A 70 2.25 -1.29 -4.80
N LEU A 71 2.79 -1.31 -3.57
CA LEU A 71 4.22 -1.26 -3.28
C LEU A 71 4.53 -2.01 -1.99
N LEU A 72 5.54 -2.87 -2.02
CA LEU A 72 6.15 -3.42 -0.82
C LEU A 72 7.28 -2.50 -0.35
N ASP A 73 6.98 -1.66 0.64
CA ASP A 73 7.94 -0.73 1.24
C ASP A 73 8.51 -1.30 2.53
N PHE A 74 9.79 -1.67 2.51
CA PHE A 74 10.51 -2.16 3.69
C PHE A 74 11.05 -1.02 4.56
N GLY A 75 10.92 0.23 4.13
CA GLY A 75 11.37 1.41 4.87
C GLY A 75 12.89 1.49 5.01
N LEU A 76 13.33 2.06 6.14
CA LEU A 76 14.73 2.24 6.48
C LEU A 76 15.25 1.04 7.28
N ILE A 77 16.33 0.44 6.82
CA ILE A 77 16.97 -0.74 7.41
C ILE A 77 18.43 -0.42 7.65
N ARG A 78 18.94 -0.77 8.83
CA ARG A 78 20.38 -0.65 9.11
C ARG A 78 21.13 -1.80 8.43
N SER A 79 22.31 -1.52 7.89
CA SER A 79 23.21 -2.55 7.37
C SER A 79 23.54 -3.58 8.46
N GLY A 80 23.42 -4.86 8.13
CA GLY A 80 23.55 -5.99 9.06
C GLY A 80 22.23 -6.50 9.63
N ASP A 81 21.14 -5.72 9.52
CA ASP A 81 19.81 -6.08 10.03
C ASP A 81 18.87 -6.59 8.92
N LYS A 82 17.70 -7.05 9.34
CA LYS A 82 16.58 -7.47 8.48
C LYS A 82 15.40 -6.52 8.66
N SER A 83 14.61 -6.33 7.62
CA SER A 83 13.32 -5.65 7.73
C SER A 83 12.32 -6.47 8.55
N SER A 84 11.20 -5.84 8.90
CA SER A 84 9.98 -6.57 9.26
C SER A 84 9.49 -7.44 8.09
N GLU A 85 8.82 -8.54 8.42
CA GLU A 85 8.14 -9.39 7.45
C GLU A 85 6.95 -8.66 6.82
N LEU A 86 6.90 -8.63 5.50
CA LEU A 86 5.74 -8.18 4.74
C LEU A 86 5.05 -9.37 4.09
N MET A 87 3.73 -9.45 4.25
CA MET A 87 2.91 -10.45 3.59
C MET A 87 2.51 -9.95 2.21
N LEU A 88 2.92 -10.68 1.17
CA LEU A 88 2.39 -10.48 -0.17
C LEU A 88 1.06 -11.23 -0.28
N GLU A 89 -0.03 -10.48 -0.39
CA GLU A 89 -1.35 -11.01 -0.67
C GLU A 89 -1.83 -10.62 -2.05
N ILE A 90 -2.61 -11.52 -2.65
CA ILE A 90 -3.20 -11.30 -3.97
C ILE A 90 -4.68 -11.64 -3.95
N VAL A 91 -5.39 -11.08 -4.90
CA VAL A 91 -6.82 -11.27 -5.15
C VAL A 91 -7.02 -11.70 -6.60
N SER A 92 -7.91 -12.64 -6.83
CA SER A 92 -8.30 -13.10 -8.16
C SER A 92 -9.67 -12.55 -8.56
N THR A 93 -9.77 -12.02 -9.77
CA THR A 93 -11.04 -11.66 -10.43
C THR A 93 -11.41 -12.62 -11.57
N LEU A 94 -10.69 -13.74 -11.65
CA LEU A 94 -10.91 -14.79 -12.66
C LEU A 94 -12.24 -15.50 -12.45
N GLU A 95 -12.71 -16.21 -13.48
CA GLU A 95 -13.91 -17.07 -13.39
C GLU A 95 -13.68 -18.36 -12.61
N LYS A 96 -12.42 -18.82 -12.59
CA LYS A 96 -11.98 -20.05 -11.96
C LYS A 96 -10.84 -19.74 -11.01
N GLY A 97 -10.68 -20.58 -10.00
CA GLY A 97 -9.51 -20.51 -9.13
C GLY A 97 -8.23 -20.73 -9.94
N VAL A 98 -7.13 -20.16 -9.44
CA VAL A 98 -5.79 -20.30 -10.02
C VAL A 98 -4.81 -20.71 -8.95
N GLU A 99 -3.77 -21.41 -9.35
CA GLU A 99 -2.71 -21.90 -8.47
C GLU A 99 -1.43 -21.12 -8.74
N ILE A 100 -0.84 -20.53 -7.69
CA ILE A 100 0.46 -19.87 -7.76
C ILE A 100 1.56 -20.89 -7.47
N GLU A 101 2.54 -21.00 -8.36
CA GLU A 101 3.58 -22.02 -8.28
C GLU A 101 4.99 -21.44 -8.19
N SER A 102 5.24 -20.28 -8.78
CA SER A 102 6.57 -19.66 -8.78
C SER A 102 6.53 -18.23 -8.24
N LEU A 103 7.64 -17.86 -7.59
CA LEU A 103 7.94 -16.51 -7.12
C LEU A 103 9.37 -16.20 -7.51
N TYR A 104 9.58 -15.08 -8.19
CA TYR A 104 10.92 -14.65 -8.59
C TYR A 104 11.01 -13.13 -8.66
N LEU A 105 12.24 -12.64 -8.76
CA LEU A 105 12.52 -11.22 -8.93
C LEU A 105 12.78 -10.93 -10.40
N GLU A 106 12.19 -9.86 -10.89
CA GLU A 106 12.39 -9.41 -12.26
C GLU A 106 13.65 -8.54 -12.37
N GLY A 107 14.57 -8.88 -13.28
CA GLY A 107 15.75 -8.07 -13.60
C GLY A 107 16.92 -8.20 -12.60
N ASN A 108 17.27 -9.43 -12.21
CA ASN A 108 18.22 -9.73 -11.14
C ASN A 108 19.72 -9.62 -11.53
N GLU A 109 20.16 -8.49 -12.08
CA GLU A 109 21.60 -8.26 -12.33
C GLU A 109 22.39 -7.90 -11.06
N LYS A 110 21.70 -7.49 -9.97
CA LYS A 110 22.32 -7.09 -8.70
C LYS A 110 21.73 -7.86 -7.52
N PRO A 111 22.48 -8.09 -6.44
CA PRO A 111 21.93 -8.69 -5.22
C PRO A 111 20.80 -7.82 -4.70
N SER A 112 19.60 -8.40 -4.61
CA SER A 112 18.36 -7.66 -4.32
C SER A 112 18.13 -7.43 -2.83
N GLY A 113 18.82 -8.17 -1.96
CA GLY A 113 18.53 -8.20 -0.53
C GLY A 113 17.21 -8.91 -0.18
N ILE A 114 16.47 -9.40 -1.17
CA ILE A 114 15.13 -9.96 -0.97
C ILE A 114 15.23 -11.46 -0.66
N TYR A 115 14.68 -11.84 0.49
CA TYR A 115 14.37 -13.21 0.84
C TYR A 115 12.85 -13.41 0.75
N MET A 116 12.44 -14.50 0.11
CA MET A 116 11.03 -14.85 -0.07
C MET A 116 10.79 -16.29 0.35
N GLU A 117 9.70 -16.50 1.06
CA GLU A 117 9.18 -17.83 1.39
C GLU A 117 7.70 -17.88 1.02
N PHE A 118 7.23 -19.00 0.47
CA PHE A 118 5.80 -19.17 0.24
C PHE A 118 5.03 -19.15 1.57
N ALA A 119 3.88 -18.47 1.59
CA ALA A 119 3.05 -18.37 2.79
C ALA A 119 2.47 -19.73 3.24
N SER A 120 2.42 -20.71 2.32
CA SER A 120 2.05 -22.10 2.57
C SER A 120 2.71 -23.01 1.54
N LYS A 121 2.56 -24.33 1.67
CA LYS A 121 3.11 -25.28 0.69
C LYS A 121 2.59 -24.98 -0.74
N PRO A 122 3.47 -24.70 -1.71
CA PRO A 122 3.05 -24.50 -3.09
C PRO A 122 2.58 -25.82 -3.74
N PRO A 123 1.68 -25.76 -4.73
CA PRO A 123 1.06 -24.55 -5.26
C PRO A 123 0.02 -23.95 -4.31
N ILE A 124 -0.07 -22.61 -4.27
CA ILE A 124 -1.05 -21.91 -3.43
C ILE A 124 -2.31 -21.62 -4.25
N SER A 125 -3.44 -22.22 -3.84
CA SER A 125 -4.73 -22.00 -4.49
C SER A 125 -5.35 -20.64 -4.09
N VAL A 126 -5.67 -19.85 -5.10
CA VAL A 126 -6.35 -18.55 -5.01
C VAL A 126 -7.74 -18.70 -5.60
N LYS A 127 -8.76 -18.56 -4.76
CA LYS A 127 -10.16 -18.75 -5.16
C LYS A 127 -10.68 -17.54 -5.94
N CYS A 128 -11.49 -17.79 -6.95
CA CYS A 128 -12.29 -16.77 -7.62
C CYS A 128 -13.43 -16.29 -6.70
N GLY A 129 -13.83 -15.03 -6.85
CA GLY A 129 -15.05 -14.52 -6.22
C GLY A 129 -16.31 -14.94 -6.96
N ALA A 130 -17.46 -14.77 -6.32
CA ALA A 130 -18.77 -15.03 -6.92
C ALA A 130 -19.29 -13.77 -7.64
N ARG A 131 -20.13 -13.95 -8.67
CA ARG A 131 -20.95 -12.87 -9.27
C ARG A 131 -20.14 -11.60 -9.65
N GLN A 132 -19.04 -11.77 -10.37
CA GLN A 132 -18.17 -10.66 -10.83
C GLN A 132 -17.49 -9.87 -9.70
N GLN A 133 -17.49 -10.38 -8.47
CA GLN A 133 -16.73 -9.78 -7.38
C GLN A 133 -15.33 -10.39 -7.31
N PRO A 134 -14.32 -9.62 -6.87
CA PRO A 134 -13.02 -10.16 -6.53
C PRO A 134 -13.15 -11.24 -5.44
N GLY A 135 -12.30 -12.27 -5.51
CA GLY A 135 -12.18 -13.28 -4.46
C GLY A 135 -11.64 -12.72 -3.14
N ALA A 136 -11.63 -13.53 -2.10
CA ALA A 136 -10.94 -13.18 -0.85
C ALA A 136 -9.44 -13.01 -1.11
N SER A 137 -8.78 -12.09 -0.39
CA SER A 137 -7.33 -11.99 -0.46
C SER A 137 -6.68 -13.27 0.05
N LYS A 138 -5.58 -13.64 -0.58
CA LYS A 138 -4.80 -14.82 -0.23
C LYS A 138 -3.34 -14.43 -0.13
N ALA A 139 -2.78 -14.65 1.06
CA ALA A 139 -1.35 -14.61 1.28
C ALA A 139 -0.65 -15.67 0.44
N ILE A 140 0.35 -15.25 -0.34
CA ILE A 140 1.15 -16.12 -1.22
C ILE A 140 2.62 -16.17 -0.81
N ALA A 141 3.15 -15.11 -0.22
CA ALA A 141 4.54 -15.08 0.21
C ALA A 141 4.75 -14.24 1.47
N LYS A 142 5.71 -14.66 2.29
CA LYS A 142 6.40 -13.83 3.26
C LYS A 142 7.63 -13.25 2.59
N VAL A 143 7.80 -11.94 2.66
CA VAL A 143 8.92 -11.24 2.05
C VAL A 143 9.67 -10.47 3.13
N ILE A 144 10.99 -10.64 3.15
CA ILE A 144 11.91 -9.95 4.07
C ILE A 144 13.02 -9.34 3.24
N PHE A 145 13.43 -8.13 3.59
CA PHE A 145 14.67 -7.55 3.09
C PHE A 145 15.80 -7.85 4.09
N ASP A 146 16.71 -8.74 3.71
CA ASP A 146 17.89 -9.14 4.47
C ASP A 146 19.13 -8.45 3.91
N THR A 147 19.64 -7.46 4.63
CA THR A 147 20.80 -6.69 4.20
C THR A 147 22.07 -7.53 4.14
N LYS A 148 22.14 -8.68 4.83
CA LYS A 148 23.29 -9.59 4.79
C LYS A 148 23.44 -10.27 3.44
N LEU A 149 22.37 -10.32 2.64
CA LEU A 149 22.41 -10.82 1.26
C LEU A 149 23.02 -9.80 0.30
N LEU A 150 23.15 -8.54 0.71
CA LEU A 150 23.83 -7.52 -0.07
C LEU A 150 25.34 -7.72 0.09
N ARG A 151 25.98 -8.22 -0.97
CA ARG A 151 27.44 -8.39 -1.03
C ARG A 151 28.13 -7.04 -1.26
N ILE A 152 28.09 -6.16 -0.26
CA ILE A 152 28.57 -4.80 -0.39
C ILE A 152 29.53 -4.49 0.75
N ASN A 153 30.80 -4.34 0.38
CA ASN A 153 31.88 -3.85 1.23
C ASN A 153 31.98 -2.32 1.05
N GLU A 154 30.92 -1.60 1.42
CA GLU A 154 30.96 -0.13 1.34
C GLU A 154 31.63 0.42 2.60
N GLU A 155 32.77 1.10 2.40
CA GLU A 155 33.49 1.81 3.44
C GLU A 155 32.86 3.20 3.62
N GLY A 156 32.29 3.44 4.81
CA GLY A 156 31.80 4.75 5.25
C GLY A 156 30.27 4.87 5.31
N PRO A 157 29.77 5.94 5.97
CA PRO A 157 28.35 6.14 6.18
C PRO A 157 27.65 6.53 4.88
N LYS A 158 26.61 5.78 4.50
CA LYS A 158 25.87 5.98 3.25
C LYS A 158 24.43 5.51 3.37
N LEU A 159 23.53 6.17 2.65
CA LEU A 159 22.15 5.72 2.47
C LEU A 159 21.94 5.26 1.03
N VAL A 160 21.62 3.99 0.84
CA VAL A 160 21.41 3.38 -0.48
C VAL A 160 19.97 2.94 -0.63
N ARG A 161 19.33 3.30 -1.74
CA ARG A 161 17.97 2.88 -2.06
C ARG A 161 17.98 1.69 -3.01
N TYR A 162 17.33 0.60 -2.60
CA TYR A 162 17.07 -0.57 -3.41
C TYR A 162 15.64 -0.52 -3.94
N LYS A 163 15.47 -0.98 -5.17
CA LYS A 163 14.17 -1.12 -5.83
C LYS A 163 14.21 -2.31 -6.78
N GLY A 164 13.06 -2.94 -6.98
CA GLY A 164 12.90 -4.02 -7.94
C GLY A 164 11.44 -4.44 -8.04
N ARG A 165 11.18 -5.58 -8.67
CA ARG A 165 9.85 -6.12 -8.86
C ARG A 165 9.82 -7.61 -8.50
N ILE A 166 8.86 -8.01 -7.70
CA ILE A 166 8.56 -9.41 -7.37
C ILE A 166 7.44 -9.86 -8.30
N VAL A 167 7.61 -11.01 -8.94
CA VAL A 167 6.62 -11.63 -9.82
C VAL A 167 6.15 -12.93 -9.18
N ALA A 168 4.83 -13.07 -9.05
CA ALA A 168 4.20 -14.33 -8.73
C ALA A 168 3.49 -14.88 -9.98
N GLU A 169 3.80 -16.11 -10.35
CA GLU A 169 3.29 -16.73 -11.56
C GLU A 169 2.35 -17.89 -11.23
N SER A 170 1.27 -17.97 -12.00
CA SER A 170 0.38 -19.12 -11.98
C SER A 170 1.07 -20.36 -12.53
N ARG A 171 0.69 -21.55 -12.04
CA ARG A 171 1.12 -22.86 -12.55
C ARG A 171 0.97 -23.02 -14.07
N SER A 172 -0.06 -22.42 -14.66
CA SER A 172 -0.29 -22.47 -16.11
C SER A 172 0.57 -21.49 -16.92
N GLY A 173 1.32 -20.59 -16.27
CA GLY A 173 2.05 -19.49 -16.92
C GLY A 173 1.14 -18.45 -17.58
N THR A 174 -0.19 -18.55 -17.44
CA THR A 174 -1.14 -17.68 -18.13
C THR A 174 -1.42 -16.38 -17.39
N TYR A 175 -1.21 -16.37 -16.07
CA TYR A 175 -1.44 -15.21 -15.22
C TYR A 175 -0.21 -14.97 -14.34
N ASN A 176 0.19 -13.72 -14.26
CA ASN A 176 1.19 -13.27 -13.32
C ASN A 176 0.70 -12.00 -12.62
N VAL A 177 1.33 -11.72 -11.49
CA VAL A 177 1.16 -10.46 -10.78
C VAL A 177 2.54 -9.96 -10.40
N THR A 178 2.79 -8.69 -10.70
CA THR A 178 4.08 -8.03 -10.49
C THR A 178 3.90 -6.91 -9.48
N ILE A 179 4.68 -6.94 -8.41
CA ILE A 179 4.61 -5.95 -7.34
C ILE A 179 5.99 -5.29 -7.20
N PRO A 180 6.08 -3.95 -7.33
CA PRO A 180 7.33 -3.26 -7.04
C PRO A 180 7.63 -3.32 -5.55
N TYR A 181 8.92 -3.29 -5.22
CA TYR A 181 9.38 -3.13 -3.85
C TYR A 181 10.42 -2.02 -3.74
N THR A 182 10.56 -1.46 -2.54
CA THR A 182 11.62 -0.51 -2.22
C THR A 182 12.14 -0.71 -0.80
N ALA A 183 13.42 -0.44 -0.60
CA ALA A 183 14.05 -0.42 0.71
C ALA A 183 15.15 0.66 0.72
N GLN A 184 15.39 1.26 1.89
CA GLN A 184 16.51 2.15 2.12
C GLN A 184 17.45 1.48 3.12
N VAL A 185 18.71 1.29 2.75
CA VAL A 185 19.72 0.70 3.63
C VAL A 185 20.70 1.77 4.05
N TYR A 186 20.83 1.94 5.37
CA TYR A 186 21.81 2.83 5.97
C TYR A 186 23.05 2.04 6.40
N TYR A 187 24.18 2.39 5.81
CA TYR A 187 25.52 2.00 6.20
C TYR A 187 26.06 3.11 7.12
N GLY A 188 26.62 2.75 8.26
CA GLY A 188 27.11 3.70 9.27
C GLY A 188 28.33 3.17 9.97
#